data_AF-A0AAQ3K3E9-F1
#
_entry.id   AF-A0AAQ3K3E9-F1
#
_cell.length_a   1.000
_cell.length_b   1.000
_cell.length_c   1.000
_cell.angle_alpha   90.00
_cell.angle_beta   90.00
_cell.angle_gamma   90.00
#
_symmetry.space_group_name_H-M   'P 1'
#
loop_
_entity.id
_entity.type
_entity.pdbx_description
1 polymer ?
#
loop_
_entity_poly.entity_id
_entity_poly.type
_entity_poly.pdbx_seq_one_letter_code
_entity_poly.pdbx_strand_id
1 'polypeptide(L)'
;MAPLCDLSDYRSDICDIHGDIRINGKDFSSVMLIAPSQAQKSKSWRIKPYARKSDPVAMSKVREVTIALRNQDSAAPQCTVTHSVPAVVFSTAGYLGNYFHDFTDVLVPLFQTARQFDGEVQFLVSTYKPWWINKYLPFFKKLSRYEIVNYDDDADVHCFKHAVVGLRSDKDLTIDPSKSAMGYSMADL
;
A
#
# COMPACT_ATOMS: atom_id res chain seq x y z
N MET A 1 4.38 21.48 1.47
CA MET A 1 4.72 20.10 1.07
C MET A 1 3.91 19.17 1.95
N ALA A 2 3.12 18.27 1.39
CA ALA A 2 2.39 17.27 2.19
C ALA A 2 3.39 16.37 2.92
N PRO A 3 3.08 15.86 4.13
CA PRO A 3 3.94 14.90 4.81
C PRO A 3 4.02 13.60 4.01
N LEU A 4 5.16 12.91 4.08
CA LEU A 4 5.37 11.62 3.41
C LEU A 4 4.36 10.55 3.88
N CYS A 5 4.00 10.59 5.16
CA CYS A 5 2.96 9.76 5.74
C CYS A 5 1.91 10.63 6.44
N ASP A 6 0.65 10.40 6.11
CA ASP A 6 -0.51 10.88 6.86
C ASP A 6 -0.96 9.80 7.85
N LEU A 7 -0.80 10.11 9.14
CA LEU A 7 -1.18 9.27 10.27
C LEU A 7 -2.34 9.88 11.08
N SER A 8 -2.97 10.94 10.55
CA SER A 8 -4.00 11.70 11.26
C SER A 8 -5.39 11.08 11.12
N ASP A 9 -5.61 10.32 10.05
CA ASP A 9 -6.88 9.67 9.77
C ASP A 9 -7.19 8.53 10.77
N TYR A 10 -8.47 8.38 11.10
CA TYR A 10 -8.95 7.44 12.11
C TYR A 10 -9.13 6.02 11.57
N ARG A 11 -9.28 5.86 10.26
CA ARG A 11 -9.49 4.58 9.56
C ARG A 11 -8.20 3.96 9.09
N SER A 12 -7.26 4.75 8.60
CA SER A 12 -6.06 4.23 7.94
C SER A 12 -4.87 5.14 8.08
N ASP A 13 -3.69 4.55 8.16
CA ASP A 13 -2.43 5.25 7.91
C ASP A 13 -2.06 5.09 6.44
N ILE A 14 -1.55 6.16 5.82
CA ILE A 14 -1.12 6.14 4.43
C ILE A 14 0.19 6.89 4.25
N CYS A 15 1.11 6.31 3.48
CA CYS A 15 2.30 7.01 3.00
C CYS A 15 2.29 7.10 1.48
N ASP A 16 2.38 8.31 0.95
CA ASP A 16 2.40 8.60 -0.49
C ASP A 16 3.81 9.10 -0.86
N ILE A 17 4.59 8.24 -1.49
CA ILE A 17 6.05 8.34 -1.55
C ILE A 17 6.50 8.50 -2.99
N HIS A 18 7.27 9.54 -3.30
CA HIS A 18 7.85 9.77 -4.63
C HIS A 18 9.39 9.85 -4.55
N GLY A 19 10.09 9.22 -5.49
CA GLY A 19 11.55 9.24 -5.58
C GLY A 19 12.17 7.88 -5.95
N ASP A 20 13.43 7.64 -5.61
CA ASP A 20 14.05 6.31 -5.74
C ASP A 20 13.58 5.44 -4.57
N ILE A 21 12.58 4.59 -4.82
CA ILE A 21 11.92 3.77 -3.80
C ILE A 21 12.33 2.33 -3.97
N ARG A 22 12.74 1.68 -2.88
CA ARG A 22 13.13 0.28 -2.83
C ARG A 22 12.25 -0.46 -1.84
N ILE A 23 11.53 -1.45 -2.33
CA ILE A 23 10.60 -2.25 -1.53
C ILE A 23 11.15 -3.66 -1.41
N ASN A 24 11.27 -4.15 -0.18
CA ASN A 24 11.69 -5.52 0.10
C ASN A 24 10.71 -6.17 1.09
N GLY A 25 10.17 -7.33 0.69
CA GLY A 25 9.07 -8.01 1.37
C GLY A 25 9.49 -9.00 2.45
N LYS A 26 9.93 -10.18 2.02
CA LYS A 26 10.13 -11.39 2.85
C LYS A 26 10.94 -11.13 4.12
N ASP A 27 12.10 -10.49 3.99
CA ASP A 27 13.06 -10.39 5.09
C ASP A 27 12.86 -9.14 5.96
N PHE A 28 12.45 -8.00 5.38
CA PHE A 28 12.49 -6.72 6.08
C PHE A 28 11.15 -6.00 6.20
N SER A 29 10.13 -6.37 5.41
CA SER A 29 8.89 -5.60 5.26
C SER A 29 9.12 -4.10 5.28
N SER A 30 9.95 -3.66 4.35
CA SER A 30 10.47 -2.31 4.33
C SER A 30 10.21 -1.63 3.00
N VAL A 31 9.95 -0.34 3.09
CA VAL A 31 9.88 0.59 1.96
C VAL A 31 10.90 1.68 2.23
N MET A 32 11.95 1.72 1.43
CA MET A 32 13.04 2.69 1.58
C MET A 32 12.92 3.76 0.51
N LEU A 33 12.91 5.03 0.92
CA LEU A 33 13.09 6.16 0.02
C LEU A 33 14.56 6.60 0.08
N ILE A 34 15.23 6.60 -1.06
CA ILE A 34 16.63 7.01 -1.18
C ILE A 34 16.70 8.50 -1.51
N ALA A 35 17.25 9.27 -0.58
CA ALA A 35 17.44 10.71 -0.72
C ALA A 35 18.77 11.01 -1.44
N PRO A 36 18.77 11.91 -2.45
CA PRO A 36 19.99 12.46 -3.02
C PRO A 36 20.60 13.45 -2.01
N SER A 37 21.77 13.11 -1.45
CA SER A 37 22.61 13.90 -0.50
C SER A 37 22.37 13.75 1.02
N GLN A 38 23.44 14.01 1.80
CA GLN A 38 23.51 13.91 3.26
C GLN A 38 22.69 14.95 4.04
N ALA A 39 21.96 15.85 3.37
CA ALA A 39 21.24 16.94 4.02
C ALA A 39 19.93 16.50 4.71
N GLN A 40 19.41 15.31 4.41
CA GLN A 40 18.21 14.78 5.07
C GLN A 40 18.58 13.86 6.22
N LYS A 41 18.12 14.23 7.44
CA LYS A 41 18.18 13.33 8.59
C LYS A 41 17.36 12.08 8.28
N SER A 42 17.98 10.91 8.48
CA SER A 42 17.28 9.62 8.44
C SER A 42 16.05 9.68 9.31
N LYS A 43 14.90 9.32 8.74
CA LYS A 43 13.61 9.21 9.42
C LYS A 43 13.01 7.85 9.13
N SER A 44 12.19 7.37 10.04
CA SER A 44 11.44 6.14 9.87
C SER A 44 10.03 6.27 10.40
N TRP A 45 9.08 5.71 9.67
CA TRP A 45 7.70 5.54 10.05
C TRP A 45 7.39 4.05 10.08
N ARG A 46 6.41 3.68 10.90
CA ARG A 46 5.92 2.32 11.00
C ARG A 46 4.42 2.38 10.91
N ILE A 47 3.85 1.68 9.93
CA ILE A 47 2.41 1.67 9.71
C ILE A 47 1.93 0.24 9.48
N LYS A 48 0.63 0.01 9.74
CA LYS A 48 -0.06 -1.22 9.37
C LYS A 48 -0.99 -0.93 8.20
N PRO A 49 -0.68 -1.38 6.97
CA PRO A 49 -1.36 -0.91 5.77
C PRO A 49 -2.73 -1.60 5.58
N TYR A 50 -3.69 -1.26 6.44
CA TYR A 50 -5.04 -1.85 6.51
C TYR A 50 -6.06 -0.82 7.02
N ALA A 51 -7.26 -0.77 6.43
CA ALA A 51 -8.25 0.30 6.63
C ALA A 51 -9.17 0.13 7.87
N ARG A 52 -8.57 -0.27 9.00
CA ARG A 52 -9.27 -0.42 10.29
C ARG A 52 -8.37 -0.10 11.49
N LYS A 53 -7.64 1.01 11.39
CA LYS A 53 -6.60 1.46 12.33
C LYS A 53 -7.01 1.45 13.79
N SER A 54 -8.24 1.87 14.09
CA SER A 54 -8.74 1.95 15.45
C SER A 54 -9.13 0.61 16.08
N ASP A 55 -9.17 -0.49 15.32
CA ASP A 55 -9.52 -1.82 15.82
C ASP A 55 -8.26 -2.61 16.21
N PRO A 56 -7.99 -2.82 17.51
CA PRO A 56 -6.78 -3.50 17.97
C PRO A 56 -6.74 -4.98 17.59
N VAL A 57 -7.90 -5.64 17.46
CA VAL A 57 -7.98 -7.07 17.16
C VAL A 57 -7.67 -7.30 15.68
N ALA A 58 -8.21 -6.48 14.78
CA ALA A 58 -7.81 -6.48 13.37
C ALA A 58 -6.30 -6.18 13.24
N MET A 59 -5.84 -5.10 13.88
CA MET A 59 -4.46 -4.63 13.78
C MET A 59 -3.45 -5.60 14.39
N SER A 60 -3.81 -6.43 15.37
CA SER A 60 -2.92 -7.47 15.90
C SER A 60 -2.47 -8.50 14.85
N LYS A 61 -3.25 -8.68 13.79
CA LYS A 61 -2.97 -9.63 12.69
C LYS A 61 -2.25 -8.99 11.51
N VAL A 62 -2.26 -7.66 11.41
CA VAL A 62 -1.68 -6.93 10.28
C VAL A 62 -0.17 -6.77 10.52
N ARG A 63 0.62 -7.26 9.58
CA ARG A 63 2.09 -7.07 9.56
C ARG A 63 2.42 -5.59 9.42
N GLU A 64 3.28 -5.10 10.30
CA GLU A 64 3.78 -3.71 10.25
C GLU A 64 4.81 -3.56 9.13
N VAL A 65 4.73 -2.45 8.41
CA VAL A 65 5.69 -2.06 7.35
C VAL A 65 6.49 -0.87 7.84
N THR A 66 7.81 -0.94 7.70
CA THR A 66 8.71 0.17 8.03
C THR A 66 9.01 0.99 6.79
N ILE A 67 8.63 2.27 6.82
CA ILE A 67 9.00 3.24 5.79
C ILE A 67 10.22 4.00 6.27
N ALA A 68 11.30 4.00 5.50
CA ALA A 68 12.58 4.57 5.91
C ALA A 68 13.11 5.56 4.87
N LEU A 69 13.40 6.79 5.30
CA LEU A 69 14.23 7.71 4.53
C LEU A 69 15.71 7.37 4.79
N ARG A 70 16.46 7.17 3.71
CA ARG A 70 17.87 6.76 3.73
C ARG A 70 18.68 7.60 2.76
N ASN A 71 19.92 7.92 3.13
CA ASN A 71 20.82 8.65 2.23
C ASN A 71 21.43 7.70 1.20
N GLN A 72 21.77 8.21 0.03
CA GLN A 72 22.39 7.42 -1.04
C GLN A 72 23.70 6.72 -0.63
N ASP A 73 24.47 7.30 0.31
CA ASP A 73 25.70 6.72 0.85
C ASP A 73 25.45 5.53 1.81
N SER A 74 24.20 5.34 2.24
CA SER A 74 23.84 4.15 3.01
C SER A 74 23.78 2.93 2.07
N ALA A 75 24.13 1.74 2.59
CA ALA A 75 24.11 0.47 1.85
C ALA A 75 22.69 0.03 1.47
N ALA A 76 21.99 0.84 0.68
CA ALA A 76 20.66 0.55 0.20
C ALA A 76 20.74 -0.61 -0.81
N PRO A 77 19.82 -1.58 -0.71
CA PRO A 77 19.90 -2.80 -1.52
C PRO A 77 19.75 -2.47 -3.01
N GLN A 78 20.45 -3.22 -3.87
CA GLN A 78 20.34 -3.04 -5.32
C GLN A 78 18.97 -3.52 -5.82
N CYS A 79 18.47 -2.88 -6.89
CA CYS A 79 17.22 -3.29 -7.52
C CYS A 79 17.37 -4.68 -8.17
N THR A 80 16.46 -5.59 -7.86
CA THR A 80 16.34 -6.87 -8.55
C THR A 80 15.33 -6.75 -9.69
N VAL A 81 14.22 -6.05 -9.43
CA VAL A 81 13.17 -5.77 -10.40
C VAL A 81 12.87 -4.28 -10.40
N THR A 82 12.79 -3.67 -11.58
CA THR A 82 12.44 -2.25 -11.74
C THR A 82 11.08 -2.12 -12.39
N HIS A 83 10.22 -1.31 -11.79
CA HIS A 83 8.86 -1.07 -12.26
C HIS A 83 8.72 0.35 -12.80
N SER A 84 8.02 0.50 -13.93
CA SER A 84 7.69 1.82 -14.51
C SER A 84 6.39 2.41 -13.98
N VAL A 85 5.58 1.60 -13.29
CA VAL A 85 4.27 1.96 -12.73
C VAL A 85 4.36 2.14 -11.21
N PRO A 86 3.45 2.89 -10.56
CA PRO A 86 3.40 3.01 -9.11
C PRO A 86 3.12 1.67 -8.41
N ALA A 87 3.56 1.57 -7.15
CA ALA A 87 3.18 0.49 -6.25
C ALA A 87 2.01 0.89 -5.34
N VAL A 88 1.13 -0.07 -5.02
CA VAL A 88 0.24 0.02 -3.85
C VAL A 88 0.49 -1.18 -2.95
N VAL A 89 0.93 -0.92 -1.72
CA VAL A 89 1.27 -1.93 -0.70
C VAL A 89 0.18 -1.98 0.36
N PHE A 90 -0.47 -3.13 0.53
CA PHE A 90 -1.56 -3.30 1.49
C PHE A 90 -1.62 -4.71 2.06
N SER A 91 -2.37 -4.90 3.15
CA SER A 91 -2.51 -6.18 3.83
C SER A 91 -3.84 -6.87 3.58
N THR A 92 -3.83 -8.19 3.42
CA THR A 92 -5.02 -9.05 3.45
C THR A 92 -5.21 -9.80 4.78
N ALA A 93 -4.85 -9.16 5.91
CA ALA A 93 -4.98 -9.73 7.25
C ALA A 93 -6.38 -9.50 7.88
N GLY A 94 -6.42 -9.00 9.13
CA GLY A 94 -7.61 -8.51 9.81
C GLY A 94 -8.78 -9.51 9.91
N TYR A 95 -9.92 -9.12 9.34
CA TYR A 95 -11.20 -9.85 9.43
C TYR A 95 -11.67 -10.41 8.08
N LEU A 96 -10.78 -10.53 7.10
CA LEU A 96 -11.15 -11.02 5.77
C LEU A 96 -11.80 -12.41 5.81
N GLY A 97 -12.80 -12.60 4.94
CA GLY A 97 -13.59 -13.83 4.82
C GLY A 97 -15.09 -13.65 4.95
N ASN A 98 -15.56 -12.46 5.26
CA ASN A 98 -16.97 -12.09 5.19
C ASN A 98 -17.14 -10.81 4.35
N TYR A 99 -18.29 -10.67 3.69
CA TYR A 99 -18.50 -9.58 2.73
C TYR A 99 -18.34 -8.18 3.33
N PHE A 100 -18.78 -7.97 4.57
CA PHE A 100 -18.65 -6.65 5.18
C PHE A 100 -17.18 -6.24 5.29
N HIS A 101 -16.34 -7.10 5.86
CA HIS A 101 -14.92 -6.81 6.02
C HIS A 101 -14.14 -6.86 4.70
N ASP A 102 -14.49 -7.77 3.79
CA ASP A 102 -13.88 -7.84 2.46
C ASP A 102 -14.02 -6.48 1.74
N PHE A 103 -15.21 -5.88 1.79
CA PHE A 103 -15.46 -4.59 1.13
C PHE A 103 -14.95 -3.39 1.93
N THR A 104 -15.26 -3.32 3.23
CA THR A 104 -14.92 -2.15 4.06
C THR A 104 -13.43 -1.97 4.29
N ASP A 105 -12.70 -3.08 4.46
CA ASP A 105 -11.32 -3.01 4.91
C ASP A 105 -10.31 -3.06 3.77
N VAL A 106 -10.71 -3.60 2.61
CA VAL A 106 -9.80 -3.81 1.49
C VAL A 106 -10.38 -3.34 0.16
N LEU A 107 -11.50 -3.88 -0.33
CA LEU A 107 -11.90 -3.62 -1.72
C LEU A 107 -12.27 -2.16 -1.99
N VAL A 108 -13.12 -1.54 -1.17
CA VAL A 108 -13.48 -0.13 -1.34
C VAL A 108 -12.25 0.78 -1.14
N PRO A 109 -11.47 0.64 -0.05
CA PRO A 109 -10.25 1.44 0.12
C PRO A 109 -9.21 1.24 -0.99
N LEU A 110 -9.09 0.03 -1.52
CA LEU A 110 -8.18 -0.25 -2.64
C LEU A 110 -8.65 0.44 -3.92
N PHE A 111 -9.94 0.42 -4.23
CA PHE A 111 -10.48 1.18 -5.35
C PHE A 111 -10.17 2.69 -5.19
N GLN A 112 -10.45 3.26 -4.01
CA GLN A 112 -10.15 4.67 -3.72
C GLN A 112 -8.68 5.02 -3.92
N THR A 113 -7.79 4.09 -3.61
CA THR A 113 -6.34 4.29 -3.70
C THR A 113 -5.82 4.10 -5.13
N ALA A 114 -6.29 3.06 -5.83
CA ALA A 114 -5.69 2.57 -7.06
C ALA A 114 -6.38 3.08 -8.33
N ARG A 115 -7.67 3.46 -8.28
CA ARG A 115 -8.45 3.80 -9.48
C ARG A 115 -7.84 4.96 -10.27
N GLN A 116 -7.19 5.91 -9.61
CA GLN A 116 -6.48 7.04 -10.22
C GLN A 116 -5.36 6.62 -11.19
N PHE A 117 -4.85 5.39 -11.07
CA PHE A 117 -3.78 4.86 -11.93
C PHE A 117 -4.29 4.14 -13.18
N ASP A 118 -5.61 3.98 -13.33
CA ASP A 118 -6.26 3.41 -14.53
C ASP A 118 -5.67 2.06 -15.03
N GLY A 119 -5.36 1.16 -14.09
CA GLY A 119 -4.76 -0.14 -14.38
C GLY A 119 -3.24 -0.17 -14.38
N GLU A 120 -2.58 1.00 -14.41
CA GLU A 120 -1.12 1.14 -14.40
C GLU A 120 -0.60 1.19 -12.96
N VAL A 121 -0.75 0.10 -12.21
CA VAL A 121 -0.32 0.01 -10.80
C VAL A 121 0.05 -1.41 -10.42
N GLN A 122 1.17 -1.59 -9.73
CA GLN A 122 1.63 -2.87 -9.21
C GLN A 122 1.10 -3.07 -7.77
N PHE A 123 0.40 -4.17 -7.52
CA PHE A 123 -0.03 -4.53 -6.16
C PHE A 123 1.01 -5.42 -5.48
N LEU A 124 1.37 -5.06 -4.25
CA LEU A 124 2.21 -5.86 -3.35
C LEU A 124 1.39 -6.13 -2.09
N VAL A 125 1.08 -7.40 -1.83
CA VAL A 125 0.11 -7.78 -0.81
C VAL A 125 0.79 -8.52 0.33
N SER A 126 0.71 -7.96 1.55
CA SER A 126 1.20 -8.58 2.77
C SER A 126 0.10 -9.37 3.49
N THR A 127 0.51 -10.33 4.33
CA THR A 127 -0.39 -11.36 4.86
C THR A 127 -1.23 -12.00 3.75
N TYR A 128 -0.56 -12.44 2.69
CA TYR A 128 -1.17 -12.91 1.45
C TYR A 128 -2.07 -14.13 1.70
N LYS A 129 -3.33 -14.04 1.25
CA LYS A 129 -4.31 -15.13 1.35
C LYS A 129 -4.71 -15.63 -0.04
N PRO A 130 -4.11 -16.71 -0.57
CA PRO A 130 -4.35 -17.15 -1.94
C PRO A 130 -5.84 -17.39 -2.26
N TRP A 131 -6.58 -18.02 -1.34
CA TRP A 131 -8.01 -18.28 -1.52
C TRP A 131 -8.84 -17.00 -1.63
N TRP A 132 -8.47 -15.95 -0.89
CA TRP A 132 -9.19 -14.68 -0.86
C TRP A 132 -8.84 -13.84 -2.10
N ILE A 133 -7.57 -13.81 -2.47
CA ILE A 133 -7.12 -13.18 -3.72
C ILE A 133 -7.81 -13.82 -4.92
N ASN A 134 -7.90 -15.15 -4.96
CA ASN A 134 -8.59 -15.85 -6.04
C ASN A 134 -10.09 -15.53 -6.08
N LYS A 135 -10.75 -15.44 -4.91
CA LYS A 135 -12.17 -15.04 -4.80
C LYS A 135 -12.44 -13.67 -5.47
N TYR A 136 -11.52 -12.72 -5.31
CA TYR A 136 -11.65 -11.35 -5.83
C TYR A 136 -10.76 -11.05 -7.05
N LEU A 137 -10.21 -12.09 -7.71
CA LEU A 137 -9.32 -11.91 -8.85
C LEU A 137 -9.92 -11.04 -9.97
N PRO A 138 -11.23 -11.15 -10.33
CA PRO A 138 -11.83 -10.24 -11.32
C PRO A 138 -11.79 -8.77 -10.91
N PHE A 139 -11.89 -8.47 -9.61
CA PHE A 139 -11.79 -7.10 -9.09
C PHE A 139 -10.36 -6.57 -9.23
N PHE A 140 -9.36 -7.36 -8.82
CA PHE A 140 -7.95 -6.99 -8.99
C PHE A 140 -7.57 -6.74 -10.44
N LYS A 141 -8.01 -7.60 -11.37
CA LYS A 141 -7.76 -7.46 -12.80
C LYS A 141 -8.42 -6.24 -13.46
N LYS A 142 -9.47 -5.68 -12.84
CA LYS A 142 -10.05 -4.39 -13.27
C LYS A 142 -9.22 -3.20 -12.81
N LEU A 143 -8.53 -3.31 -11.67
CA LEU A 143 -7.76 -2.22 -11.07
C LEU A 143 -6.28 -2.23 -11.45
N SER A 144 -5.75 -3.36 -11.89
CA SER A 144 -4.35 -3.50 -12.32
C SER A 144 -4.24 -4.46 -13.50
N ARG A 145 -3.35 -4.11 -14.44
CA ARG A 145 -2.94 -4.97 -15.57
C ARG A 145 -1.80 -5.93 -15.20
N TYR A 146 -1.27 -5.85 -13.99
CA TYR A 146 -0.10 -6.57 -13.52
C TYR A 146 -0.49 -7.69 -12.55
N GLU A 147 0.32 -8.75 -12.51
CA GLU A 147 0.17 -9.83 -11.54
C GLU A 147 0.44 -9.33 -10.13
N ILE A 148 -0.30 -9.85 -9.15
CA ILE A 148 -0.13 -9.44 -7.74
C ILE A 148 1.16 -10.06 -7.19
N VAL A 149 1.99 -9.26 -6.56
CA VAL A 149 3.18 -9.73 -5.86
C VAL A 149 2.81 -10.16 -4.44
N ASN A 150 3.12 -11.41 -4.08
CA ASN A 150 3.02 -11.90 -2.72
C ASN A 150 4.19 -11.34 -1.89
N TYR A 151 3.93 -10.26 -1.16
CA TYR A 151 4.93 -9.53 -0.41
C TYR A 151 5.57 -10.35 0.71
N ASP A 152 4.91 -11.39 1.22
CA ASP A 152 5.45 -12.19 2.33
C ASP A 152 6.50 -13.22 1.90
N ASP A 153 6.49 -13.62 0.62
CA ASP A 153 7.38 -14.66 0.07
C ASP A 153 8.23 -14.15 -1.09
N ASP A 154 8.35 -12.83 -1.21
CA ASP A 154 9.12 -12.16 -2.25
C ASP A 154 10.48 -11.71 -1.71
N ALA A 155 11.54 -12.34 -2.24
CA ALA A 155 12.93 -12.05 -1.89
C ALA A 155 13.54 -10.93 -2.76
N ASP A 156 12.85 -10.53 -3.83
CA ASP A 156 13.35 -9.53 -4.75
C ASP A 156 13.28 -8.12 -4.13
N VAL A 157 14.15 -7.24 -4.61
CA VAL A 157 14.09 -5.81 -4.29
C VAL A 157 13.39 -5.11 -5.46
N HIS A 158 12.16 -4.67 -5.21
CA HIS A 158 11.34 -3.99 -6.19
C HIS A 158 11.58 -2.48 -6.14
N CYS A 159 12.00 -1.90 -7.26
CA CYS A 159 12.28 -0.48 -7.38
C CYS A 159 11.19 0.27 -8.13
N PHE A 160 10.76 1.41 -7.57
CA PHE A 160 9.66 2.23 -8.06
C PHE A 160 10.04 3.71 -8.05
N LYS A 161 9.29 4.52 -8.82
CA LYS A 161 9.33 5.99 -8.74
C LYS A 161 8.24 6.59 -7.86
N HIS A 162 7.18 5.82 -7.61
CA HIS A 162 6.03 6.19 -6.80
C HIS A 162 5.51 4.95 -6.07
N ALA A 163 5.21 5.07 -4.79
CA ALA A 163 4.59 4.02 -4.00
C ALA A 163 3.60 4.61 -3.00
N VAL A 164 2.46 3.95 -2.88
CA VAL A 164 1.48 4.20 -1.81
C VAL A 164 1.52 3.01 -0.86
N VAL A 165 1.78 3.26 0.42
CA VAL A 165 1.77 2.22 1.48
C VAL A 165 0.56 2.48 2.37
N GLY A 166 -0.36 1.52 2.43
CA GLY A 166 -1.68 1.71 3.04
C GLY A 166 -2.78 1.94 2.00
N LEU A 167 -4.02 2.03 2.48
CA LEU A 167 -5.21 2.26 1.66
C LEU A 167 -5.94 3.51 2.16
N ARG A 168 -6.34 4.39 1.23
CA ARG A 168 -7.23 5.53 1.53
C ARG A 168 -8.60 5.00 1.91
N SER A 169 -9.09 5.35 3.09
CA SER A 169 -10.41 4.92 3.57
C SER A 169 -11.12 6.06 4.27
N ASP A 170 -12.26 6.49 3.73
CA ASP A 170 -13.04 7.56 4.33
C ASP A 170 -13.91 7.07 5.48
N LYS A 171 -14.76 6.09 5.18
CA LYS A 171 -15.72 5.45 6.08
C LYS A 171 -15.99 4.03 5.57
N ASP A 172 -16.64 3.23 6.42
CA ASP A 172 -17.10 1.91 5.99
C ASP A 172 -18.06 2.04 4.78
N LEU A 173 -17.80 1.27 3.72
CA LEU A 173 -18.61 1.19 2.48
C LEU A 173 -18.92 2.54 1.83
N THR A 174 -18.01 3.51 1.95
CA THR A 174 -18.24 4.87 1.43
C THR A 174 -16.99 5.38 0.73
N ILE A 175 -17.21 5.97 -0.44
CA ILE A 175 -16.23 6.81 -1.14
C ILE A 175 -16.76 8.22 -1.10
N ASP A 176 -15.99 9.15 -0.52
CA ASP A 176 -16.33 10.57 -0.54
C ASP A 176 -15.80 11.22 -1.83
N PRO A 177 -16.67 11.59 -2.79
CA PRO A 177 -16.22 12.16 -4.07
C PRO A 177 -15.45 13.46 -3.89
N SER A 178 -15.69 14.21 -2.81
CA SER A 178 -14.99 15.48 -2.55
C SER A 178 -13.52 15.30 -2.19
N LYS A 179 -13.12 14.09 -1.78
CA LYS A 179 -11.74 13.74 -1.41
C LYS A 179 -11.02 12.96 -2.51
N SER A 180 -11.74 12.51 -3.53
CA SER A 180 -11.17 11.86 -4.71
C SER A 180 -10.74 12.92 -5.72
N ALA A 181 -9.47 12.88 -6.15
CA ALA A 181 -8.96 13.80 -7.17
C ALA A 181 -9.74 13.74 -8.50
N MET A 182 -10.41 12.60 -8.74
CA MET A 182 -11.18 12.33 -9.95
C MET A 182 -12.71 12.34 -9.70
N GLY A 183 -13.16 12.65 -8.47
CA GLY A 183 -14.58 12.69 -8.14
C GLY A 183 -15.28 11.32 -8.11
N TYR A 184 -14.54 10.22 -8.01
CA TYR A 184 -15.13 8.87 -7.95
C TYR A 184 -16.03 8.67 -6.73
N SER A 185 -17.03 7.81 -6.91
CA SER A 185 -18.04 7.47 -5.92
C SER A 185 -18.24 5.96 -5.82
N MET A 186 -19.11 5.53 -4.91
CA MET A 186 -19.53 4.12 -4.81
C MET A 186 -20.18 3.58 -6.09
N ALA A 187 -20.73 4.44 -6.96
CA ALA A 187 -21.35 4.01 -8.21
C ALA A 187 -20.32 3.58 -9.29
N ASP A 188 -19.05 3.95 -9.11
CA ASP A 188 -17.96 3.68 -10.06
C ASP A 188 -17.19 2.38 -9.75
N LEU A 189 -17.52 1.72 -8.62
CA LEU A 189 -16.86 0.52 -8.10
C LEU A 189 -17.11 -0.74 -8.95
#